data_AF-A0A7D8BFS4-F1
#
_entry.id   AF-A0A7D8BFS4-F1
#
_cell.length_a   1.000
_cell.length_b   1.000
_cell.length_c   1.000
_cell.angle_alpha   90.00
_cell.angle_beta   90.00
_cell.angle_gamma   90.00
#
_symmetry.space_group_name_H-M   'P 1'
#
loop_
_entity.id
_entity.type
_entity.pdbx_description
1 polymer ?
#
loop_
_entity_poly.entity_id
_entity_poly.type
_entity_poly.pdbx_seq_one_letter_code
_entity_poly.pdbx_strand_id
1 'polypeptide(L)' 'MKDFILKLETTPARHNEPRRRRHPTAHLGNKPHFYRVLYELEETEHLVRILRVRHGRRLPPSGT' A
#
# COMPACT_ATOMS: atom_id res chain seq x y z
N MET A 1 -4.04 2.12 -10.20
CA MET A 1 -2.80 1.68 -9.53
C MET A 1 -1.69 2.72 -9.67
N LYS A 2 -1.43 3.23 -10.89
CA LYS A 2 -0.52 4.36 -11.14
C LYS A 2 -0.73 5.55 -10.19
N ASP A 3 -1.96 6.05 -10.10
CA ASP A 3 -2.26 7.24 -9.27
C ASP A 3 -2.06 7.01 -7.77
N PHE A 4 -2.10 5.76 -7.31
CA PHE A 4 -1.83 5.43 -5.92
C PHE A 4 -0.34 5.43 -5.61
N ILE A 5 0.48 4.89 -6.53
CA ILE A 5 1.94 4.90 -6.38
C ILE A 5 2.44 6.34 -6.31
N LEU A 6 1.95 7.20 -7.21
CA LEU A 6 2.26 8.64 -7.19
C LEU A 6 1.80 9.32 -5.89
N LYS A 7 0.66 8.90 -5.31
CA LYS A 7 0.22 9.40 -4.00
C LYS A 7 1.12 8.97 -2.85
N LEU A 8 1.85 7.85 -2.94
CA LEU A 8 2.78 7.44 -1.90
C LEU A 8 3.99 8.38 -1.79
N GLU A 9 4.39 9.01 -2.90
CA GLU A 9 5.47 10.01 -2.93
C GLU A 9 5.03 11.30 -2.24
N THR A 10 3.80 11.74 -2.49
CA THR A 10 3.27 13.01 -1.96
C THR A 10 2.68 12.90 -0.56
N THR A 11 2.18 11.72 -0.19
CA THR A 11 1.48 11.49 1.07
C THR A 11 1.70 10.04 1.51
N PRO A 12 2.84 9.75 2.15
CA PRO A 12 3.11 8.41 2.63
C PRO A 12 1.99 7.97 3.57
N ALA A 13 1.49 6.75 3.36
CA ALA A 13 0.36 6.23 4.11
C ALA A 13 0.65 6.37 5.62
N ARG A 14 -0.23 7.08 6.33
CA ARG A 14 -0.04 7.46 7.74
C ARG A 14 0.49 6.27 8.54
N HIS A 15 1.61 6.52 9.21
CA HIS A 15 2.49 5.65 9.98
C HIS A 15 1.82 4.90 11.16
N ASN A 16 0.62 4.34 10.99
CA ASN A 16 -0.14 3.70 12.07
C ASN A 16 0.20 2.22 12.30
N GLU A 17 1.13 1.62 11.53
CA GLU A 17 1.64 0.30 11.88
C GLU A 17 2.83 0.43 12.85
N PRO A 18 2.81 -0.31 13.99
CA PRO A 18 3.90 -0.27 14.96
C PRO A 18 5.22 -0.66 14.27
N ARG A 19 6.29 0.06 14.63
CA ARG A 19 7.72 -0.04 14.20
C ARG A 19 8.33 -1.46 14.09
N ARG A 20 7.57 -2.54 14.32
CA ARG A 20 8.01 -3.93 14.19
C ARG A 20 8.06 -4.47 12.76
N ARG A 21 7.45 -3.80 11.78
CA ARG A 21 7.61 -4.17 10.36
C ARG A 21 8.71 -3.33 9.73
N ARG A 22 9.74 -3.99 9.16
CA ARG A 22 10.90 -3.33 8.53
C ARG A 22 10.51 -2.38 7.38
N HIS A 23 9.33 -2.52 6.78
CA HIS A 23 8.87 -1.66 5.69
C HIS A 23 7.38 -1.31 5.85
N PRO A 24 6.98 -0.07 5.54
CA PRO A 24 5.58 0.36 5.59
C PRO A 24 4.71 -0.39 4.58
N THR A 25 3.42 -0.53 4.90
CA THR A 25 2.43 -1.07 3.97
C THR A 25 1.28 -0.10 3.73
N ALA A 26 0.79 -0.07 2.50
CA ALA A 26 -0.36 0.71 2.11
C ALA A 26 -1.40 -0.15 1.39
N HIS A 27 -2.65 0.24 1.53
CA HIS A 27 -3.79 -0.47 0.97
C HIS A 27 -4.35 0.29 -0.23
N LEU A 28 -4.57 -0.42 -1.33
CA LEU A 28 -5.04 0.14 -2.59
C LEU A 28 -6.27 -0.61 -3.08
N GLY A 29 -7.27 0.15 -3.51
CA GLY A 29 -8.44 -0.36 -4.22
C GLY A 29 -9.70 -0.37 -3.38
N ASN A 30 -10.81 -0.63 -4.06
CA ASN A 30 -12.14 -0.76 -3.48
C ASN A 30 -12.65 -2.19 -3.70
N LYS A 31 -13.70 -2.60 -2.97
CA LYS A 31 -14.35 -3.90 -3.23
C LYS A 31 -14.66 -4.06 -4.73
N PRO A 32 -14.46 -5.25 -5.32
CA PRO A 32 -13.95 -6.49 -4.69
C PRO A 32 -12.41 -6.64 -4.74
N HIS A 33 -11.71 -5.68 -5.36
CA HIS A 33 -10.28 -5.76 -5.65
C HIS A 33 -9.46 -4.89 -4.70
N PHE A 34 -9.01 -5.50 -3.61
CA PHE A 34 -8.13 -4.88 -2.64
C PHE A 34 -6.69 -5.37 -2.85
N TYR A 35 -5.72 -4.49 -2.73
CA TYR A 35 -4.29 -4.77 -2.84
C TYR A 35 -3.56 -4.25 -1.61
N ARG A 36 -2.56 -5.00 -1.14
CA ARG A 36 -1.60 -4.56 -0.13
C ARG A 36 -0.25 -4.36 -0.79
N VAL A 37 0.27 -3.15 -0.67
CA VAL A 37 1.54 -2.71 -1.25
C VAL A 37 2.55 -2.55 -0.12
N LEU A 38 3.67 -3.24 -0.21
CA LEU A 38 4.84 -3.07 0.65
C LEU A 38 5.83 -2.18 -0.11
N TYR A 39 6.30 -1.13 0.52
CA TYR A 39 7.20 -0.16 -0.11
C TYR A 39 8.21 0.39 0.89
N GLU A 40 9.25 1.03 0.37
CA GLU A 40 10.20 1.85 1.12
C GLU A 40 10.13 3.29 0.62
N LEU A 41 10.45 4.22 1.51
CA LEU A 41 10.62 5.63 1.19
C LEU A 41 12.09 5.96 1.31
N GLU A 42 12.64 6.57 0.28
CA GLU A 42 13.95 7.17 0.31
C GLU A 42 13.78 8.67 0.45
N GLU A 43 13.95 9.17 1.68
CA GLU A 43 13.61 10.55 2.07
C GLU A 43 14.45 11.59 1.31
N THR A 44 15.68 11.24 0.94
CA THR A 44 16.61 12.13 0.22
C THR A 44 16.20 12.38 -1.23
N GLU A 45 15.51 11.43 -1.88
CA GLU A 45 15.21 11.48 -3.31
C GLU A 45 13.71 11.58 -3.62
N HIS A 46 12.85 11.69 -2.60
CA HIS A 46 11.39 11.56 -2.75
C HIS A 46 10.99 10.31 -3.54
N LEU A 47 11.77 9.24 -3.41
CA LEU A 47 11.61 8.02 -4.18
C LEU A 47 10.81 7.00 -3.37
N VAL A 48 9.78 6.43 -4.01
CA VAL A 48 9.03 5.29 -3.47
C VAL A 48 9.51 4.01 -4.14
N ARG A 49 10.13 3.12 -3.38
CA ARG A 49 10.50 1.79 -3.88
C ARG A 49 9.43 0.77 -3.55
N ILE A 50 8.71 0.29 -4.56
CA ILE A 50 7.73 -0.78 -4.37
C ILE A 50 8.45 -2.12 -4.24
N LEU A 51 8.37 -2.73 -3.05
CA LEU A 51 9.00 -4.02 -2.78
C LEU A 51 8.11 -5.18 -3.20
N ARG A 52 6.81 -5.08 -2.92
CA ARG A 52 5.86 -6.15 -3.22
C ARG A 52 4.44 -5.63 -3.32
N VAL A 53 3.71 -6.14 -4.31
CA VAL A 53 2.26 -5.98 -4.40
C VAL A 53 1.61 -7.34 -4.16
N ARG A 54 0.65 -7.41 -3.25
CA ARG A 54 -0.17 -8.60 -3.01
C ARG A 54 -1.62 -8.25 -3.25
N HIS A 55 -2.32 -9.03 -4.06
CA HIS A 55 -3.78 -8.97 -4.11
C HIS A 55 -4.31 -9.47 -2.75
N GLY A 56 -5.08 -8.63 -2.06
CA GLY A 56 -5.80 -9.01 -0.86
C GLY A 56 -6.77 -10.15 -1.15
N ARG A 57 -7.09 -10.97 -0.16
CA ARG A 57 -8.10 -12.03 -0.31
C ARG A 57 -9.34 -11.40 -0.97
N ARG A 58 -9.84 -11.99 -2.08
CA ARG A 58 -11.18 -11.66 -2.57
C ARG A 58 -12.09 -11.84 -1.35
N LEU A 59 -12.66 -10.76 -0.84
CA LEU A 59 -13.77 -10.91 0.09
C LEU A 59 -14.80 -11.74 -0.67
N PRO A 60 -15.30 -12.85 -0.11
CA PRO A 60 -16.42 -13.54 -0.73
C PRO A 60 -17.49 -12.46 -1.00
N PRO A 61 -18.15 -12.50 -2.17
CA PRO A 61 -19.27 -11.60 -2.42
C PRO A 61 -20.16 -11.69 -1.20
N SER A 62 -20.45 -10.55 -0.56
CA SER A 62 -21.32 -10.49 0.60
C SER A 62 -22.58 -11.28 0.25
N GLY A 63 -22.71 -12.47 0.84
CA GLY A 63 -23.84 -13.35 0.63
C GLY A 63 -25.09 -12.64 1.11
N THR A 64 -26.11 -12.74 0.26
CA THR A 64 -27.56 -12.58 0.47
C THR A 64 -28.04 -12.78 1.90
#